data_AF-A0A0S2HXY5-F1
#
_entry.id   AF-A0A0S2HXY5-F1
#
_cell.length_a   1.000
_cell.length_b   1.000
_cell.length_c   1.000
_cell.angle_alpha   90.00
_cell.angle_beta   90.00
_cell.angle_gamma   90.00
#
_symmetry.space_group_name_H-M   'P 1'
#
loop_
_entity.id
_entity.type
_entity.pdbx_description
1 polymer ?
#
loop_
_entity_poly.entity_id
_entity_poly.type
_entity_poly.pdbx_seq_one_letter_code
_entity_poly.pdbx_strand_id
1 'polypeptide(L)'
;MQYRNQLNKKVTEEFFDTLKELITKVVARYIARGAIPRREQADVETAIIEKFLLKQEQIDSAFQGKAKISTYYIAVINRMCAEVIRKEQKHWYSLNEHDDKKILADSTTYFDASKQTLVNEELKRFRATIMLFNGSSAKVLLFLKLYYDIPITTQEIRNYAENKTAKAQKIIEMRSELSKAELNQKLADLVLLVEGKKVGGDAVRMWINKQMDTLLCRLNGQNKSFHNKETIGLMLEMQHNSA
;
A
#
# COMPACT_ATOMS: atom_id res chain seq x y z
N MET A 1 19.11 54.80 -3.15
CA MET A 1 19.55 53.40 -3.38
C MET A 1 19.16 52.43 -2.26
N GLN A 2 19.22 52.81 -0.98
CA GLN A 2 18.93 51.90 0.15
C GLN A 2 17.47 51.36 0.20
N TYR A 3 16.47 52.14 -0.23
CA TYR A 3 15.06 51.73 -0.20
C TYR A 3 14.69 50.62 -1.19
N ARG A 4 15.28 50.63 -2.41
CA ARG A 4 15.07 49.58 -3.43
C ARG A 4 15.65 48.22 -3.01
N ASN A 5 16.79 48.23 -2.33
CA ASN A 5 17.40 46.99 -1.79
C ASN A 5 16.60 46.43 -0.61
N GLN A 6 15.99 47.27 0.22
CA GLN A 6 15.10 46.82 1.31
C GLN A 6 13.79 46.23 0.78
N LEU A 7 13.18 46.84 -0.25
CA LEU A 7 11.97 46.31 -0.89
C LEU A 7 12.20 44.97 -1.61
N ASN A 8 13.27 44.86 -2.39
CA ASN A 8 13.59 43.59 -3.06
C ASN A 8 13.88 42.49 -2.04
N LYS A 9 14.62 42.80 -0.96
CA LYS A 9 14.90 41.83 0.11
C LYS A 9 13.63 41.34 0.80
N LYS A 10 12.69 42.25 1.11
CA LYS A 10 11.44 41.91 1.79
C LYS A 10 10.51 41.04 0.94
N VAL A 11 10.43 41.30 -0.37
CA VAL A 11 9.67 40.48 -1.31
C VAL A 11 10.26 39.07 -1.43
N THR A 12 11.60 38.94 -1.36
CA THR A 12 12.26 37.63 -1.38
C THR A 12 12.04 36.83 -0.09
N GLU A 13 12.00 37.49 1.07
CA GLU A 13 11.73 36.84 2.36
C GLU A 13 10.30 36.29 2.44
N GLU A 14 9.28 37.08 2.09
CA GLU A 14 7.87 36.63 2.08
C GLU A 14 7.63 35.45 1.11
N PHE A 15 8.30 35.47 -0.04
CA PHE A 15 8.26 34.36 -1.00
C PHE A 15 8.89 33.10 -0.41
N PHE A 16 10.06 33.23 0.24
CA PHE A 16 10.77 32.10 0.82
C PHE A 16 9.97 31.43 1.94
N ASP A 17 9.33 32.21 2.81
CA ASP A 17 8.47 31.69 3.87
C ASP A 17 7.27 30.94 3.29
N THR A 18 6.63 31.51 2.26
CA THR A 18 5.51 30.86 1.56
C THR A 18 5.96 29.54 0.91
N LEU A 19 7.12 29.54 0.25
CA LEU A 19 7.68 28.35 -0.38
C LEU A 19 7.98 27.26 0.67
N LYS A 20 8.62 27.63 1.77
CA LYS A 20 8.92 26.72 2.89
C LYS A 20 7.64 26.11 3.45
N GLU A 21 6.60 26.90 3.69
CA GLU A 21 5.31 26.41 4.17
C GLU A 21 4.68 25.40 3.20
N LEU A 22 4.74 25.67 1.89
CA LEU A 22 4.24 24.74 0.87
C LEU A 22 5.03 23.43 0.85
N ILE A 23 6.36 23.50 0.96
CA ILE A 23 7.24 22.33 0.99
C ILE A 23 6.95 21.48 2.23
N THR A 24 6.93 22.08 3.43
CA THR A 24 6.61 21.37 4.68
C THR A 24 5.24 20.68 4.60
N LYS A 25 4.21 21.35 4.06
CA LYS A 25 2.88 20.74 3.86
C LYS A 25 2.90 19.56 2.88
N VAL A 26 3.71 19.63 1.83
CA VAL A 26 3.85 18.53 0.87
C VAL A 26 4.59 17.36 1.51
N VAL A 27 5.75 17.60 2.11
CA VAL A 27 6.59 16.57 2.76
C VAL A 27 5.82 15.86 3.87
N ALA A 28 5.09 16.60 4.71
CA ALA A 28 4.25 16.02 5.77
C ALA A 28 3.22 15.02 5.24
N ARG A 29 2.65 15.24 4.04
CA ARG A 29 1.73 14.27 3.41
C ARG A 29 2.42 12.98 2.97
N TYR A 30 3.69 13.05 2.56
CA TYR A 30 4.47 11.85 2.22
C TYR A 30 4.91 11.09 3.47
N ILE A 31 5.25 11.81 4.56
CA ILE A 31 5.53 11.20 5.87
C ILE A 31 4.28 10.49 6.42
N ALA A 32 3.13 11.14 6.37
CA ALA A 32 1.86 10.54 6.81
C ALA A 32 1.48 9.26 6.03
N ARG A 33 1.97 9.13 4.79
CA ARG A 33 1.80 7.94 3.94
C ARG A 33 2.90 6.89 4.13
N GLY A 34 3.90 7.15 4.98
CA GLY A 34 5.05 6.26 5.21
C GLY A 34 6.07 6.23 4.06
N ALA A 35 5.99 7.15 3.10
CA ALA A 35 6.91 7.18 1.95
C ALA A 35 8.26 7.84 2.29
N ILE A 36 8.28 8.74 3.28
CA ILE A 36 9.48 9.39 3.81
C ILE A 36 9.53 9.08 5.32
N PRO A 37 10.64 8.54 5.86
CA PRO A 37 10.79 8.38 7.30
C PRO A 37 10.80 9.75 8.00
N ARG A 38 10.17 9.84 9.18
CA ARG A 38 10.03 11.12 9.90
C ARG A 38 11.38 11.78 10.24
N ARG A 39 12.43 10.98 10.49
CA ARG A 39 13.78 11.48 10.77
C ARG A 39 14.41 12.24 9.59
N GLU A 40 14.02 11.89 8.37
CA GLU A 40 14.54 12.47 7.12
C GLU A 40 13.77 13.74 6.72
N GLN A 41 12.79 14.18 7.51
CA GLN A 41 11.91 15.29 7.14
C GLN A 41 12.72 16.57 6.83
N ALA A 42 13.62 16.96 7.73
CA ALA A 42 14.38 18.20 7.61
C ALA A 42 15.33 18.15 6.39
N ASP A 43 15.96 17.00 6.16
CA ASP A 43 16.89 16.81 5.05
C ASP A 43 16.16 16.84 3.70
N VAL A 44 14.99 16.18 3.61
CA VAL A 44 14.17 16.23 2.40
C VAL A 44 13.62 17.63 2.14
N GLU A 45 13.14 18.33 3.17
CA GLU A 45 12.69 19.73 3.02
C GLU A 45 13.82 20.61 2.49
N THR A 46 15.03 20.49 3.06
CA THR A 46 16.21 21.25 2.65
C THR A 46 16.63 20.93 1.21
N ALA A 47 16.72 19.65 0.86
CA ALA A 47 17.08 19.21 -0.49
C ALA A 47 16.08 19.71 -1.55
N ILE A 48 14.79 19.76 -1.22
CA ILE A 48 13.78 20.31 -2.13
C ILE A 48 13.93 21.83 -2.25
N ILE A 49 14.14 22.55 -1.14
CA ILE A 49 14.34 24.00 -1.15
C ILE A 49 15.53 24.35 -2.05
N GLU A 50 16.69 23.72 -1.83
CA GLU A 50 17.90 23.95 -2.64
C GLU A 50 17.64 23.71 -4.11
N LYS A 51 17.03 22.58 -4.44
CA LYS A 51 16.73 22.21 -5.82
C LYS A 51 15.70 23.12 -6.48
N PHE A 52 14.74 23.62 -5.72
CA PHE A 52 13.74 24.56 -6.21
C PHE A 52 14.41 25.90 -6.53
N LEU A 53 15.21 26.44 -5.61
CA LEU A 53 15.93 27.70 -5.80
C LEU A 53 16.89 27.64 -7.00
N LEU A 54 17.63 26.54 -7.16
CA LEU A 54 18.52 26.33 -8.31
C LEU A 54 17.79 26.33 -9.66
N LYS A 55 16.50 25.99 -9.68
CA LYS A 55 15.69 25.90 -10.91
C LYS A 55 14.59 26.95 -10.97
N GLN A 56 14.60 27.96 -10.09
CA GLN A 56 13.49 28.88 -9.91
C GLN A 56 13.12 29.60 -11.21
N GLU A 57 14.09 30.18 -11.92
CA GLU A 57 13.83 30.89 -13.18
C GLU A 57 13.22 29.99 -14.26
N GLN A 58 13.65 28.72 -14.32
CA GLN A 58 13.10 27.73 -15.26
C GLN A 58 11.67 27.35 -14.89
N ILE A 59 11.39 27.19 -13.60
CA ILE A 59 10.05 26.86 -13.08
C ILE A 59 9.09 28.02 -13.35
N ASP A 60 9.51 29.25 -13.08
CA ASP A 60 8.69 30.45 -13.26
C ASP A 60 8.43 30.74 -14.74
N SER A 61 9.43 30.59 -15.61
CA SER A 61 9.24 30.77 -17.06
C SER A 61 8.37 29.69 -17.72
N ALA A 62 8.31 28.48 -17.15
CA ALA A 62 7.44 27.40 -17.63
C ALA A 62 5.97 27.56 -17.20
N PHE A 63 5.65 28.51 -16.31
CA PHE A 63 4.30 28.69 -15.81
C PHE A 63 3.40 29.45 -16.81
N GLN A 64 2.36 28.78 -17.32
CA GLN A 64 1.44 29.32 -18.34
C GLN A 64 0.24 30.12 -17.77
N GLY A 65 0.16 30.33 -16.45
CA GLY A 65 -0.95 31.11 -15.85
C GLY A 65 -2.32 30.42 -15.79
N LYS A 66 -2.44 29.14 -16.16
CA LYS A 66 -3.72 28.40 -16.20
C LYS A 66 -4.32 28.03 -14.82
N ALA A 67 -3.54 28.16 -13.75
CA ALA A 67 -3.94 27.83 -12.38
C ALA A 67 -3.34 28.84 -11.40
N LYS A 68 -3.68 28.78 -10.11
CA LYS A 68 -2.98 29.57 -9.08
C LYS A 68 -1.51 29.13 -8.99
N ILE A 69 -0.59 30.09 -8.81
CA ILE A 69 0.85 29.81 -8.75
C ILE A 69 1.21 28.80 -7.64
N SER A 70 0.55 28.88 -6.49
CA SER A 70 0.74 27.92 -5.39
C SER A 70 0.36 26.49 -5.77
N THR A 71 -0.71 26.30 -6.54
CA THR A 71 -1.11 24.98 -7.06
C THR A 71 -0.06 24.43 -8.02
N TYR A 72 0.48 25.29 -8.88
CA TYR A 72 1.56 24.92 -9.79
C TYR A 72 2.83 24.51 -9.02
N TYR A 73 3.27 25.32 -8.05
CA TYR A 73 4.42 25.00 -7.21
C TYR A 73 4.23 23.72 -6.42
N ILE A 74 3.04 23.46 -5.85
CA ILE A 74 2.75 22.18 -5.18
C ILE A 74 2.96 21.00 -6.14
N ALA A 75 2.55 21.12 -7.41
CA ALA A 75 2.76 20.06 -8.40
C ALA A 75 4.25 19.85 -8.72
N VAL A 76 5.02 20.94 -8.81
CA VAL A 76 6.49 20.89 -9.00
C VAL A 76 7.17 20.25 -7.79
N ILE A 77 6.84 20.70 -6.58
CA ILE A 77 7.36 20.17 -5.31
C ILE A 77 7.04 18.67 -5.18
N ASN A 78 5.82 18.23 -5.51
CA ASN A 78 5.46 16.81 -5.51
C ASN A 78 6.36 15.98 -6.43
N ARG A 79 6.71 16.50 -7.62
CA ARG A 79 7.66 15.83 -8.52
C ARG A 79 9.05 15.75 -7.92
N MET A 80 9.52 16.84 -7.29
CA MET A 80 10.81 16.86 -6.59
C MET A 80 10.84 15.87 -5.42
N CYS A 81 9.80 15.81 -4.58
CA CYS A 81 9.66 14.80 -3.53
C CYS A 81 9.80 13.39 -4.10
N ALA A 82 9.07 13.09 -5.18
CA ALA A 82 9.12 11.77 -5.80
C ALA A 82 10.53 11.42 -6.32
N GLU A 83 11.27 12.40 -6.85
CA GLU A 83 12.66 12.20 -7.28
C GLU A 83 13.61 11.95 -6.09
N VAL A 84 13.48 12.72 -5.00
CA VAL A 84 14.27 12.53 -3.77
C VAL A 84 13.99 11.15 -3.18
N ILE A 85 12.71 10.78 -3.03
CA ILE A 85 12.31 9.46 -2.54
C ILE A 85 12.94 8.37 -3.40
N ARG A 86 12.81 8.42 -4.74
CA ARG A 86 13.38 7.37 -5.60
C ARG A 86 14.90 7.23 -5.48
N LYS A 87 15.63 8.31 -5.20
CA LYS A 87 17.09 8.27 -5.01
C LYS A 87 17.46 7.70 -3.65
N GLU A 88 16.81 8.18 -2.60
CA GLU A 88 17.17 7.89 -1.21
C GLU A 88 16.47 6.65 -0.64
N GLN A 89 15.45 6.11 -1.32
CA GLN A 89 14.63 4.99 -0.82
C GLN A 89 15.51 3.82 -0.37
N LYS A 90 16.52 3.44 -1.15
CA LYS A 90 17.42 2.34 -0.77
C LYS A 90 18.19 2.65 0.52
N HIS A 91 18.73 3.87 0.63
CA HIS A 91 19.53 4.28 1.78
C HIS A 91 18.73 4.36 3.07
N TRP A 92 17.50 4.91 3.01
CA TRP A 92 16.62 5.01 4.16
C TRP A 92 16.28 3.67 4.81
N TYR A 93 16.17 2.61 4.01
CA TYR A 93 15.90 1.27 4.54
C TYR A 93 17.16 0.48 4.91
N SER A 94 18.33 0.82 4.34
CA SER A 94 19.60 0.20 4.70
C SER A 94 20.14 0.64 6.07
N LEU A 95 19.85 1.86 6.53
CA LEU A 95 20.33 2.36 7.83
C LEU A 95 19.61 1.74 9.04
N ASN A 96 18.42 1.15 8.87
CA ASN A 96 17.66 0.57 9.98
C ASN A 96 18.25 -0.75 10.52
N GLU A 97 19.12 -1.46 9.79
CA GLU A 97 19.65 -2.75 10.25
C GLU A 97 20.78 -2.64 11.29
N HIS A 98 21.40 -1.47 11.42
CA HIS A 98 22.60 -1.28 12.26
C HIS A 98 22.38 -0.44 13.52
N ASP A 99 21.43 0.50 13.54
CA ASP A 99 21.20 1.34 14.74
C ASP A 99 20.19 0.74 15.73
N ASP A 100 19.31 -0.16 15.31
CA ASP A 100 18.41 -0.87 16.25
C ASP A 100 19.14 -1.93 17.10
N LYS A 101 20.36 -2.34 16.73
CA LYS A 101 21.07 -3.42 17.44
C LYS A 101 21.77 -3.01 18.75
N LYS A 102 21.90 -1.70 19.05
CA LYS A 102 22.58 -1.26 20.28
C LYS A 102 21.65 -0.93 21.46
N ILE A 103 20.34 -0.80 21.23
CA ILE A 103 19.35 -0.61 22.31
C ILE A 103 18.64 -1.95 22.66
N LEU A 104 18.74 -2.98 21.81
CA LEU A 104 18.00 -4.24 21.92
C LEU A 104 18.73 -5.40 22.62
N ALA A 105 19.91 -5.19 23.22
CA ALA A 105 20.62 -6.29 23.86
C ALA A 105 19.93 -6.80 25.15
N ASP A 106 19.16 -5.95 25.85
CA ASP A 106 18.53 -6.30 27.14
C ASP A 106 16.99 -6.37 27.13
N SER A 107 16.31 -6.22 25.98
CA SER A 107 14.84 -6.11 25.91
C SER A 107 14.13 -6.94 24.82
N THR A 108 14.86 -7.81 24.13
CA THR A 108 14.38 -8.56 22.94
C THR A 108 13.21 -9.51 23.22
N THR A 109 13.09 -10.10 24.41
CA THR A 109 12.01 -11.04 24.70
C THR A 109 10.65 -10.36 24.89
N TYR A 110 10.61 -9.15 25.46
CA TYR A 110 9.35 -8.43 25.71
C TYR A 110 8.84 -7.68 24.47
N PHE A 111 9.75 -7.09 23.70
CA PHE A 111 9.39 -6.33 22.50
C PHE A 111 8.88 -7.23 21.37
N ASP A 112 9.42 -8.44 21.24
CA ASP A 112 8.98 -9.41 20.22
C ASP A 112 7.59 -10.00 20.57
N ALA A 113 7.34 -10.28 21.85
CA ALA A 113 6.02 -10.69 22.33
C ALA A 113 4.93 -9.64 22.05
N SER A 114 5.26 -8.34 22.21
CA SER A 114 4.34 -7.25 21.88
C SER A 114 4.04 -7.18 20.38
N LYS A 115 5.03 -7.36 19.50
CA LYS A 115 4.83 -7.37 18.05
C LYS A 115 3.99 -8.57 17.61
N GLN A 116 4.29 -9.75 18.13
CA GLN A 116 3.52 -10.95 17.83
C GLN A 116 2.06 -10.81 18.29
N THR A 117 1.84 -10.15 19.44
CA THR A 117 0.49 -9.85 19.93
C THR A 117 -0.28 -8.96 18.96
N LEU A 118 0.32 -7.87 18.48
CA LEU A 118 -0.30 -6.97 17.50
C LEU A 118 -0.62 -7.70 16.18
N VAL A 119 0.30 -8.53 15.68
CA VAL A 119 0.06 -9.35 14.48
C VAL A 119 -1.10 -10.32 14.71
N ASN A 120 -1.16 -10.97 15.86
CA ASN A 120 -2.23 -11.90 16.20
C ASN A 120 -3.59 -11.18 16.32
N GLU A 121 -3.63 -9.97 16.86
CA GLU A 121 -4.83 -9.12 16.89
C GLU A 121 -5.31 -8.75 15.49
N GLU A 122 -4.38 -8.40 14.60
CA GLU A 122 -4.66 -8.11 13.20
C GLU A 122 -5.19 -9.35 12.45
N LEU A 123 -4.59 -10.52 12.66
CA LEU A 123 -5.08 -11.79 12.10
C LEU A 123 -6.46 -12.16 12.65
N LYS A 124 -6.72 -11.93 13.94
CA LYS A 124 -8.07 -12.12 14.53
C LYS A 124 -9.09 -11.21 13.84
N ARG A 125 -8.75 -9.94 13.62
CA ARG A 125 -9.63 -8.98 12.94
C ARG A 125 -9.86 -9.36 11.48
N PHE A 126 -8.82 -9.84 10.79
CA PHE A 126 -8.94 -10.37 9.43
C PHE A 126 -9.92 -11.54 9.36
N ARG A 127 -9.76 -12.55 10.24
CA ARG A 127 -10.68 -13.70 10.32
C ARG A 127 -12.11 -13.27 10.63
N ALA A 128 -12.31 -12.36 11.58
CA ALA A 128 -13.63 -11.81 11.88
C ALA A 128 -14.25 -11.10 10.67
N THR A 129 -13.45 -10.36 9.91
CA THR A 129 -13.92 -9.67 8.69
C THR A 129 -14.32 -10.66 7.60
N ILE A 130 -13.59 -11.76 7.44
CA ILE A 130 -13.92 -12.84 6.50
C ILE A 130 -15.24 -13.53 6.90
N MET A 131 -15.51 -13.71 8.19
CA MET A 131 -16.77 -14.31 8.66
C MET A 131 -18.02 -13.50 8.25
N LEU A 132 -17.87 -12.18 8.07
CA LEU A 132 -18.96 -11.30 7.64
C LEU A 132 -19.39 -11.50 6.16
N PHE A 133 -18.70 -12.34 5.39
CA PHE A 133 -19.08 -12.70 4.02
C PHE A 133 -20.14 -13.82 3.99
N ASN A 134 -21.05 -13.86 4.97
CA ASN A 134 -22.18 -14.79 5.17
C ASN A 134 -22.42 -15.81 4.04
N GLY A 135 -22.03 -17.06 4.26
CA GLY A 135 -22.23 -18.17 3.31
C GLY A 135 -21.27 -18.20 2.11
N SER A 136 -20.50 -17.15 1.89
CA SER A 136 -19.50 -17.06 0.81
C SER A 136 -18.04 -17.00 1.30
N SER A 137 -17.81 -17.06 2.61
CA SER A 137 -16.46 -17.00 3.21
C SER A 137 -15.51 -18.07 2.65
N ALA A 138 -15.98 -19.31 2.49
CA ALA A 138 -15.19 -20.39 1.89
C ALA A 138 -14.77 -20.08 0.44
N LYS A 139 -15.70 -19.54 -0.36
CA LYS A 139 -15.42 -19.09 -1.73
C LYS A 139 -14.39 -17.95 -1.75
N VAL A 140 -14.59 -16.94 -0.91
CA VAL A 140 -13.71 -15.76 -0.82
C VAL A 140 -12.30 -16.19 -0.45
N LEU A 141 -12.12 -16.99 0.60
CA LEU A 141 -10.80 -17.48 1.02
C LEU A 141 -10.12 -18.30 -0.07
N LEU A 142 -10.84 -19.25 -0.68
CA LEU A 142 -10.29 -20.08 -1.74
C LEU A 142 -9.83 -19.25 -2.93
N PHE A 143 -10.65 -18.29 -3.38
CA PHE A 143 -10.34 -17.48 -4.56
C PHE A 143 -9.20 -16.51 -4.28
N LEU A 144 -9.12 -15.95 -3.08
CA LEU A 144 -7.99 -15.09 -2.69
C LEU A 144 -6.70 -15.89 -2.60
N LYS A 145 -6.69 -17.08 -1.99
CA LYS A 145 -5.50 -17.93 -1.97
C LYS A 145 -5.02 -18.28 -3.37
N LEU A 146 -5.93 -18.65 -4.27
CA LEU A 146 -5.61 -18.90 -5.69
C LEU A 146 -5.04 -17.65 -6.37
N TYR A 147 -5.58 -16.47 -6.07
CA TYR A 147 -5.14 -15.20 -6.65
C TYR A 147 -3.73 -14.77 -6.20
N TYR A 148 -3.39 -15.02 -4.93
CA TYR A 148 -2.10 -14.68 -4.32
C TYR A 148 -1.05 -15.80 -4.39
N ASP A 149 -1.36 -16.89 -5.07
CA ASP A 149 -0.45 -18.04 -5.17
C ASP A 149 -0.11 -18.74 -3.86
N ILE A 150 -1.09 -18.77 -2.95
CA ILE A 150 -0.97 -19.44 -1.66
C ILE A 150 -1.44 -20.90 -1.81
N PRO A 151 -0.71 -21.89 -1.25
CA PRO A 151 -1.12 -23.28 -1.28
C PRO A 151 -2.50 -23.51 -0.64
N ILE A 152 -3.25 -24.44 -1.23
CA ILE A 152 -4.64 -24.72 -0.86
C ILE A 152 -4.73 -26.15 -0.38
N THR A 153 -5.41 -26.33 0.74
CA THR A 153 -5.67 -27.64 1.31
C THR A 153 -6.94 -28.26 0.72
N THR A 154 -7.01 -29.58 0.67
CA THR A 154 -8.22 -30.29 0.21
C THR A 154 -9.45 -29.93 1.06
N GLN A 155 -9.26 -29.61 2.35
CA GLN A 155 -10.35 -29.19 3.23
C GLN A 155 -10.95 -27.85 2.80
N GLU A 156 -10.14 -26.90 2.33
CA GLU A 156 -10.64 -25.60 1.84
C GLU A 156 -11.44 -25.77 0.54
N ILE A 157 -11.01 -26.67 -0.34
CA ILE A 157 -11.78 -27.05 -1.53
C ILE A 157 -13.11 -27.68 -1.11
N ARG A 158 -13.08 -28.58 -0.11
CA ARG A 158 -14.29 -29.23 0.42
C ARG A 158 -15.26 -28.24 1.05
N ASN A 159 -14.77 -27.25 1.78
CA ASN A 159 -15.60 -26.22 2.42
C ASN A 159 -16.39 -25.39 1.40
N TYR A 160 -15.88 -25.25 0.17
CA TYR A 160 -16.58 -24.54 -0.90
C TYR A 160 -17.37 -25.45 -1.84
N ALA A 161 -16.78 -26.56 -2.28
CA ALA A 161 -17.34 -27.44 -3.30
C ALA A 161 -18.23 -28.56 -2.75
N GLU A 162 -18.23 -28.77 -1.43
CA GLU A 162 -19.00 -29.81 -0.73
C GLU A 162 -18.87 -31.19 -1.40
N ASN A 163 -19.94 -31.69 -2.02
CA ASN A 163 -20.00 -32.99 -2.70
C ASN A 163 -19.22 -33.03 -4.04
N LYS A 164 -18.79 -31.89 -4.58
CA LYS A 164 -18.05 -31.78 -5.84
C LYS A 164 -16.53 -31.66 -5.66
N THR A 165 -16.02 -31.90 -4.44
CA THR A 165 -14.60 -31.73 -4.05
C THR A 165 -13.62 -32.38 -5.05
N ALA A 166 -13.81 -33.65 -5.42
CA ALA A 166 -12.89 -34.35 -6.32
C ALA A 166 -12.80 -33.74 -7.73
N LYS A 167 -13.91 -33.21 -8.25
CA LYS A 167 -13.93 -32.52 -9.55
C LYS A 167 -13.32 -31.12 -9.45
N ALA A 168 -13.62 -30.41 -8.36
CA ALA A 168 -13.04 -29.09 -8.08
C ALA A 168 -11.52 -29.15 -7.94
N GLN A 169 -11.01 -30.18 -7.26
CA GLN A 169 -9.58 -30.40 -7.07
C GLN A 169 -8.85 -30.58 -8.41
N LYS A 170 -9.41 -31.36 -9.34
CA LYS A 170 -8.84 -31.51 -10.70
C LYS A 170 -8.75 -30.20 -11.47
N ILE A 171 -9.71 -29.29 -11.29
CA ILE A 171 -9.67 -27.96 -11.94
C ILE A 171 -8.53 -27.11 -11.35
N ILE A 172 -8.29 -27.22 -10.04
CA ILE A 172 -7.28 -26.45 -9.30
C ILE A 172 -5.86 -27.02 -9.50
N GLU A 173 -5.68 -28.33 -9.66
CA GLU A 173 -4.36 -28.96 -9.79
C GLU A 173 -3.66 -28.69 -11.14
N MET A 174 -4.40 -28.28 -12.18
CA MET A 174 -3.85 -27.94 -13.50
C MET A 174 -3.12 -26.58 -13.55
N ARG A 175 -2.46 -26.19 -12.46
CA ARG A 175 -2.10 -24.79 -12.17
C ARG A 175 -0.68 -24.39 -12.53
N SER A 176 0.24 -25.32 -12.77
CA SER A 176 1.62 -24.98 -13.09
C SER A 176 1.66 -24.01 -14.28
N GLU A 177 2.10 -22.78 -14.02
CA GLU A 177 2.38 -21.72 -15.00
C GLU A 177 1.18 -21.00 -15.65
N LEU A 178 -0.02 -21.05 -15.05
CA LEU A 178 -1.16 -20.30 -15.59
C LEU A 178 -0.99 -18.77 -15.47
N SER A 179 -1.28 -18.05 -16.55
CA SER A 179 -1.43 -16.60 -16.52
C SER A 179 -2.62 -16.18 -15.65
N LYS A 180 -2.64 -14.92 -15.19
CA LYS A 180 -3.78 -14.38 -14.43
C LYS A 180 -5.11 -14.48 -15.20
N ALA A 181 -5.09 -14.39 -16.53
CA ALA A 181 -6.30 -14.52 -17.34
C ALA A 181 -6.83 -15.97 -17.32
N GLU A 182 -5.94 -16.95 -17.49
CA GLU A 182 -6.28 -18.37 -17.43
C GLU A 182 -6.73 -18.80 -16.05
N LEU A 183 -6.06 -18.30 -14.99
CA LEU A 183 -6.49 -18.52 -13.61
C LEU A 183 -7.93 -18.07 -13.40
N ASN A 184 -8.28 -16.86 -13.85
CA ASN A 184 -9.64 -16.35 -13.74
C ASN A 184 -10.64 -17.18 -14.55
N GLN A 185 -10.24 -17.72 -15.70
CA GLN A 185 -11.08 -18.62 -16.48
C GLN A 185 -11.31 -19.96 -15.77
N LYS A 186 -10.27 -20.56 -15.16
CA LYS A 186 -10.41 -21.78 -14.34
C LYS A 186 -11.30 -21.57 -13.12
N LEU A 187 -11.19 -20.40 -12.48
CA LEU A 187 -12.08 -20.02 -11.40
C LEU A 187 -13.53 -19.88 -11.88
N ALA A 188 -13.75 -19.37 -13.09
CA ALA A 188 -15.08 -19.32 -13.70
C ALA A 188 -15.65 -20.72 -13.95
N ASP A 189 -14.84 -21.65 -14.45
CA ASP A 189 -15.22 -23.05 -14.61
C ASP A 189 -15.55 -23.71 -13.26
N LEU A 190 -14.81 -23.35 -12.20
CA LEU A 190 -15.07 -23.78 -10.84
C LEU A 190 -16.40 -23.23 -10.29
N VAL A 191 -16.73 -21.96 -10.56
CA VAL A 191 -18.05 -21.38 -10.22
C VAL A 191 -19.17 -22.12 -10.95
N LEU A 192 -18.98 -22.41 -12.25
CA LEU A 192 -19.95 -23.17 -13.03
C LEU A 192 -20.16 -24.57 -12.45
N LEU A 193 -19.07 -25.25 -12.07
CA LEU A 193 -19.14 -26.58 -11.46
C LEU A 193 -19.89 -26.54 -10.12
N VAL A 194 -19.49 -25.66 -9.20
CA VAL A 194 -19.99 -25.63 -7.81
C VAL A 194 -21.38 -25.02 -7.74
N GLU A 195 -21.56 -23.81 -8.29
CA GLU A 195 -22.78 -23.02 -8.16
C GLU A 195 -23.75 -23.18 -9.35
N GLY A 196 -23.34 -23.81 -10.46
CA GLY A 196 -24.17 -23.92 -11.66
C GLY A 196 -24.33 -22.60 -12.43
N LYS A 197 -23.54 -21.57 -12.10
CA LYS A 197 -23.64 -20.25 -12.73
C LYS A 197 -22.61 -20.10 -13.84
N LYS A 198 -23.08 -19.77 -15.04
CA LYS A 198 -22.21 -19.43 -16.17
C LYS A 198 -21.68 -18.01 -16.01
N VAL A 199 -20.42 -17.89 -15.61
CA VAL A 199 -19.70 -16.62 -15.48
C VAL A 199 -18.46 -16.64 -16.38
N GLY A 200 -18.03 -15.47 -16.85
CA GLY A 200 -16.77 -15.34 -17.59
C GLY A 200 -15.58 -15.06 -16.66
N GLY A 201 -14.35 -15.34 -17.10
CA GLY A 201 -13.14 -15.05 -16.32
C GLY A 201 -13.03 -13.59 -15.87
N ASP A 202 -13.40 -12.63 -16.72
CA ASP A 202 -13.36 -11.20 -16.34
C ASP A 202 -14.36 -10.86 -15.20
N ALA A 203 -15.54 -11.47 -15.22
CA ALA A 203 -16.53 -11.30 -14.15
C ALA A 203 -15.98 -11.84 -12.81
N VAL A 204 -15.24 -12.95 -12.84
CA VAL A 204 -14.56 -13.47 -11.65
C VAL A 204 -13.46 -12.51 -11.18
N ARG A 205 -12.63 -11.98 -12.08
CA ARG A 205 -11.60 -10.97 -11.77
C ARG A 205 -12.21 -9.75 -11.08
N MET A 206 -13.30 -9.22 -11.62
CA MET A 206 -14.03 -8.10 -11.03
C MET A 206 -14.61 -8.45 -9.66
N TRP A 207 -15.18 -9.66 -9.52
CA TRP A 207 -15.73 -10.14 -8.26
C TRP A 207 -14.66 -10.23 -7.16
N ILE A 208 -13.49 -10.81 -7.46
CA ILE A 208 -12.35 -10.90 -6.52
C ILE A 208 -11.89 -9.50 -6.11
N ASN A 209 -11.71 -8.58 -7.05
CA ASN A 209 -11.34 -7.20 -6.75
C ASN A 209 -12.35 -6.54 -5.80
N LYS A 210 -13.65 -6.70 -6.06
CA LYS A 210 -14.71 -6.19 -5.18
C LYS A 210 -14.65 -6.80 -3.78
N GLN A 211 -14.32 -8.09 -3.65
CA GLN A 211 -14.16 -8.72 -2.34
C GLN A 211 -12.94 -8.15 -1.59
N MET A 212 -11.81 -7.95 -2.28
CA MET A 212 -10.62 -7.32 -1.71
C MET A 212 -10.90 -5.90 -1.24
N ASP A 213 -11.57 -5.09 -2.07
CA ASP A 213 -11.90 -3.71 -1.70
C ASP A 213 -12.85 -3.67 -0.50
N THR A 214 -13.79 -4.63 -0.40
CA THR A 214 -14.67 -4.79 0.76
C THR A 214 -13.89 -5.16 2.02
N LEU A 215 -12.92 -6.09 1.91
CA LEU A 215 -12.02 -6.46 3.01
C LEU A 215 -11.21 -5.24 3.48
N LEU A 216 -10.58 -4.52 2.54
CA LEU A 216 -9.78 -3.34 2.86
C LEU A 216 -10.61 -2.24 3.52
N CYS A 217 -11.81 -1.97 3.00
CA CYS A 217 -12.71 -0.99 3.59
C CYS A 217 -13.06 -1.31 5.05
N ARG A 218 -13.28 -2.59 5.36
CA ARG A 218 -13.58 -3.04 6.72
C ARG A 218 -12.35 -3.06 7.64
N LEU A 219 -11.21 -3.55 7.15
CA LEU A 219 -9.96 -3.61 7.91
C LEU A 219 -9.42 -2.21 8.24
N ASN A 220 -9.54 -1.28 7.30
CA ASN A 220 -9.14 0.12 7.47
C ASN A 220 -10.24 0.99 8.07
N GLY A 221 -11.36 0.37 8.48
CA GLY A 221 -12.45 1.07 9.13
C GLY A 221 -11.95 1.87 10.34
N GLN A 222 -12.53 3.05 10.55
CA GLN A 222 -12.22 3.95 11.67
C GLN A 222 -10.76 4.46 11.70
N ASN A 223 -10.03 4.44 10.58
CA ASN A 223 -8.63 4.91 10.47
C ASN A 223 -7.67 4.22 11.46
N LYS A 224 -7.97 3.00 11.89
CA LYS A 224 -7.12 2.25 12.83
C LYS A 224 -5.92 1.58 12.14
N SER A 225 -5.99 1.37 10.83
CA SER A 225 -4.96 0.67 10.06
C SER A 225 -4.92 1.15 8.61
N PHE A 226 -3.81 0.85 7.93
CA PHE A 226 -3.53 1.27 6.55
C PHE A 226 -3.21 0.06 5.67
N HIS A 227 -4.05 -0.97 5.73
CA HIS A 227 -3.94 -2.16 4.90
C HIS A 227 -4.11 -1.84 3.42
N ASN A 228 -3.39 -2.58 2.59
CA ASN A 228 -3.46 -2.57 1.14
C ASN A 228 -3.62 -4.01 0.59
N LYS A 229 -3.70 -4.18 -0.73
CA LYS A 229 -3.85 -5.50 -1.34
C LYS A 229 -2.70 -6.45 -0.99
N GLU A 230 -1.48 -5.95 -0.80
CA GLU A 230 -0.33 -6.78 -0.42
C GLU A 230 -0.47 -7.29 1.01
N THR A 231 -0.91 -6.44 1.95
CA THR A 231 -1.14 -6.85 3.35
C THR A 231 -2.19 -7.95 3.49
N ILE A 232 -3.19 -8.00 2.60
CA ILE A 232 -4.16 -9.12 2.55
C ILE A 232 -3.44 -10.42 2.18
N GLY A 233 -2.57 -10.38 1.17
CA GLY A 233 -1.77 -11.54 0.76
C GLY A 233 -0.90 -12.06 1.92
N LEU A 234 -0.19 -11.16 2.60
CA LEU A 234 0.62 -11.50 3.77
C LEU A 234 -0.22 -12.11 4.90
N MET A 235 -1.37 -11.52 5.23
CA MET A 235 -2.26 -12.07 6.26
C MET A 235 -2.77 -13.49 5.91
N LEU A 236 -3.06 -13.76 4.65
CA LEU A 236 -3.45 -15.09 4.18
C LEU A 236 -2.30 -16.10 4.29
N GLU A 237 -1.08 -15.69 3.95
CA GLU A 237 0.12 -16.52 4.05
C GLU A 237 0.43 -16.86 5.51
N MET A 238 0.40 -15.86 6.39
CA MET A 238 0.58 -16.07 7.83
C MET A 238 -0.49 -16.97 8.42
N GLN A 239 -1.76 -16.81 8.00
CA GLN A 239 -2.84 -17.68 8.42
C GLN A 239 -2.63 -19.12 7.94
N HIS A 240 -2.10 -19.32 6.73
CA HIS A 240 -1.78 -20.64 6.21
C HIS A 240 -0.66 -21.31 6.99
N ASN A 241 0.41 -20.59 7.30
CA ASN A 241 1.57 -21.12 8.06
C ASN A 241 1.26 -21.40 9.54
N SER A 242 0.17 -20.85 10.06
CA SER A 242 -0.26 -21.04 11.45
C SER A 242 -1.27 -22.19 11.64
N ALA A 243 -1.72 -22.82 10.55
CA ALA A 243 -2.75 -23.87 10.55
C ALA A 243 -2.12 -25.24 10.33
#